data_AF-A0A3A8PPT3-F1
#
_entry.id   AF-A0A3A8PPT3-F1
#
_cell.length_a   1.000
_cell.length_b   1.000
_cell.length_c   1.000
_cell.angle_alpha   90.00
_cell.angle_beta   90.00
_cell.angle_gamma   90.00
#
_symmetry.space_group_name_H-M   'P 1'
#
loop_
_entity.id
_entity.type
_entity.pdbx_description
1 polymer ?
#
loop_
_entity_poly.entity_id
_entity_poly.type
_entity_poly.pdbx_seq_one_letter_code
_entity_poly.pdbx_strand_id
1 'polypeptide(L)'
;AAGRELAYQSPATGTHYTWKGSLGLAPGWAGGAPATAAEQQVVSACLAAHANKYGVHVDISVLGRDAVGGAVPYTTDELSTYSEREACFFGNLFTGEGLFAANDGAYLDYDESTVRTCGLSAWSDTAACLPLTHVGACRYYCTLDPTRTYYTRCTYNGVTYRPVTTRMQPQDIYRCGDGACQLTEKCGTSNTALSCAADCGPCP
;
A
#
# COMPACT_ATOMS: atom_id res chain seq x y z
N ALA A 1 -1.62 -8.97 17.30
CA ALA A 1 -2.95 -9.21 17.89
C ALA A 1 -3.78 -10.01 16.90
N ALA A 2 -4.72 -10.86 17.35
CA ALA A 2 -5.60 -11.58 16.43
C ALA A 2 -6.64 -10.64 15.82
N GLY A 3 -6.95 -10.86 14.54
CA GLY A 3 -8.03 -10.18 13.84
C GLY A 3 -9.40 -10.38 14.51
N ARG A 4 -10.33 -9.44 14.26
CA ARG A 4 -11.71 -9.49 14.78
C ARG A 4 -12.69 -9.09 13.67
N GLU A 5 -13.84 -9.75 13.65
CA GLU A 5 -14.99 -9.34 12.85
C GLU A 5 -15.81 -8.26 13.59
N LEU A 6 -16.11 -7.17 12.89
CA LEU A 6 -16.96 -6.09 13.38
C LEU A 6 -18.17 -5.93 12.46
N ALA A 7 -19.33 -5.65 13.04
CA ALA A 7 -20.56 -5.40 12.31
C ALA A 7 -21.12 -4.02 12.67
N TYR A 8 -21.73 -3.35 11.69
CA TYR A 8 -22.40 -2.06 11.85
C TYR A 8 -23.70 -2.07 11.07
N GLN A 9 -24.77 -1.59 11.71
CA GLN A 9 -26.02 -1.30 11.03
C GLN A 9 -26.19 0.21 10.91
N SER A 10 -26.28 0.72 9.68
CA SER A 10 -26.55 2.13 9.41
C SER A 10 -27.90 2.53 10.02
N PRO A 11 -27.96 3.48 10.96
CA PRO A 11 -29.23 3.93 11.52
C PRO A 11 -30.11 4.64 10.49
N ALA A 12 -29.49 5.25 9.47
CA ALA A 12 -30.20 6.02 8.45
C ALA A 12 -30.79 5.15 7.33
N THR A 13 -30.09 4.07 6.95
CA THR A 13 -30.49 3.22 5.81
C THR A 13 -30.90 1.81 6.21
N GLY A 14 -30.65 1.41 7.46
CA GLY A 14 -30.83 0.04 7.94
C GLY A 14 -29.82 -0.96 7.37
N THR A 15 -28.91 -0.55 6.48
CA THR A 15 -27.93 -1.42 5.82
C THR A 15 -26.96 -2.01 6.82
N HIS A 16 -26.75 -3.33 6.74
CA HIS A 16 -25.76 -4.06 7.54
C HIS A 16 -24.43 -4.15 6.79
N TYR A 17 -23.35 -3.85 7.50
CA TYR A 17 -21.99 -3.97 7.05
C TYR A 17 -21.22 -4.89 8.00
N THR A 18 -20.32 -5.69 7.45
CA THR A 18 -19.46 -6.58 8.23
C THR A 18 -18.05 -6.51 7.68
N TRP A 19 -17.07 -6.33 8.57
CA TRP A 19 -15.66 -6.26 8.23
C TRP A 19 -14.88 -7.27 9.03
N LYS A 20 -14.15 -8.15 8.33
CA LYS A 20 -13.22 -9.10 8.92
C LYS A 20 -11.84 -8.43 8.98
N GLY A 21 -11.41 -8.02 10.17
CA GLY A 21 -10.03 -7.57 10.38
C GLY A 21 -9.12 -8.77 10.64
N SER A 22 -7.88 -8.73 10.14
CA SER A 22 -6.84 -9.76 10.35
C SER A 22 -5.63 -9.26 11.13
N LEU A 23 -5.27 -7.97 10.99
CA LEU A 23 -3.99 -7.43 11.46
C LEU A 23 -4.00 -6.89 12.90
N GLY A 24 -5.19 -6.55 13.44
CA GLY A 24 -5.32 -6.04 14.81
C GLY A 24 -4.68 -4.67 15.06
N LEU A 25 -4.69 -3.77 14.07
CA LEU A 25 -4.00 -2.48 14.11
C LEU A 25 -4.57 -1.45 15.11
N ALA A 26 -5.86 -1.54 15.44
CA ALA A 26 -6.57 -0.59 16.30
C ALA A 26 -7.33 -1.30 17.43
N PRO A 27 -6.62 -1.85 18.44
CA PRO A 27 -7.22 -2.73 19.43
C PRO A 27 -8.22 -2.03 20.36
N GLY A 28 -8.00 -0.75 20.71
CA GLY A 28 -8.92 0.01 21.56
C GLY A 28 -10.22 0.31 20.83
N TRP A 29 -10.11 0.75 19.58
CA TRP A 29 -11.25 1.02 18.72
C TRP A 29 -12.06 -0.24 18.42
N ALA A 30 -11.39 -1.34 18.07
CA ALA A 30 -12.03 -2.66 17.91
C ALA A 30 -12.65 -3.19 19.21
N GLY A 31 -12.21 -2.68 20.37
CA GLY A 31 -12.77 -2.94 21.69
C GLY A 31 -14.00 -2.10 22.04
N GLY A 32 -14.39 -1.15 21.20
CA GLY A 32 -15.54 -0.26 21.40
C GLY A 32 -15.21 1.12 21.98
N ALA A 33 -13.93 1.42 22.23
CA ALA A 33 -13.52 2.78 22.59
C ALA A 33 -13.56 3.71 21.36
N PRO A 34 -13.65 5.04 21.55
CA PRO A 34 -13.44 6.00 20.46
C PRO A 34 -12.03 5.84 19.86
N ALA A 35 -11.93 5.97 18.54
CA ALA A 35 -10.66 5.86 17.83
C ALA A 35 -9.67 6.94 18.29
N THR A 36 -8.53 6.54 18.83
CA THR A 36 -7.43 7.46 19.11
C THR A 36 -6.79 7.97 17.82
N ALA A 37 -6.05 9.09 17.88
CA ALA A 37 -5.30 9.59 16.72
C ALA A 37 -4.31 8.54 16.16
N ALA A 38 -3.66 7.77 17.03
CA ALA A 38 -2.76 6.68 16.63
C ALA A 38 -3.49 5.58 15.85
N GLU A 39 -4.70 5.23 16.28
CA GLU A 39 -5.55 4.24 15.61
C GLU A 39 -6.05 4.74 14.26
N GLN A 40 -6.51 6.00 14.21
CA GLN A 40 -6.90 6.65 12.96
C GLN A 40 -5.76 6.64 11.94
N GLN A 41 -4.53 6.97 12.36
CA GLN A 41 -3.36 6.98 11.48
C GLN A 41 -3.03 5.60 10.91
N VAL A 42 -2.91 4.57 11.76
CA VAL A 42 -2.51 3.24 11.31
C VAL A 42 -3.61 2.55 10.47
N VAL A 43 -4.89 2.80 10.78
CA VAL A 43 -6.01 2.34 9.95
C VAL A 43 -6.01 3.06 8.61
N SER A 44 -5.79 4.38 8.59
CA SER A 44 -5.67 5.17 7.35
C SER A 44 -4.53 4.66 6.48
N ALA A 45 -3.37 4.36 7.08
CA ALA A 45 -2.22 3.78 6.41
C ALA A 45 -2.53 2.40 5.79
N CYS A 46 -3.23 1.53 6.53
CA CYS A 46 -3.66 0.23 6.03
C CYS A 46 -4.68 0.35 4.88
N LEU A 47 -5.62 1.28 4.97
CA LEU A 47 -6.58 1.56 3.89
C LEU A 47 -5.86 2.06 2.63
N ALA A 48 -4.89 2.97 2.80
CA ALA A 48 -4.05 3.47 1.72
C ALA A 48 -3.26 2.33 1.04
N ALA A 49 -2.69 1.43 1.84
CA ALA A 49 -1.96 0.27 1.35
C ALA A 49 -2.83 -0.70 0.53
N HIS A 50 -4.12 -0.82 0.81
CA HIS A 50 -5.04 -1.69 0.04
C HIS A 50 -5.79 -0.97 -1.08
N ALA A 51 -5.70 0.36 -1.16
CA ALA A 51 -6.32 1.12 -2.24
C ALA A 51 -5.63 0.82 -3.58
N ASN A 52 -6.41 0.45 -4.59
CA ASN A 52 -5.93 0.18 -5.93
C ASN A 52 -6.88 0.82 -6.95
N LYS A 53 -6.37 1.77 -7.75
CA LYS A 53 -7.18 2.51 -8.74
C LYS A 53 -7.76 1.62 -9.85
N TYR A 54 -7.17 0.45 -10.07
CA TYR A 54 -7.60 -0.51 -11.08
C TYR A 54 -8.74 -1.40 -10.57
N GLY A 55 -9.10 -1.32 -9.28
CA GLY A 55 -10.14 -2.17 -8.68
C GLY A 55 -9.73 -3.64 -8.55
N VAL A 56 -8.44 -3.96 -8.71
CA VAL A 56 -7.90 -5.32 -8.65
C VAL A 56 -7.34 -5.59 -7.27
N HIS A 57 -7.60 -6.79 -6.75
CA HIS A 57 -6.98 -7.26 -5.51
C HIS A 57 -5.56 -7.74 -5.77
N VAL A 58 -4.63 -7.35 -4.90
CA VAL A 58 -3.24 -7.81 -4.94
C VAL A 58 -2.89 -8.25 -3.54
N ASP A 59 -2.36 -9.46 -3.42
CA ASP A 59 -1.90 -9.99 -2.15
C ASP A 59 -0.61 -9.25 -1.74
N ILE A 60 -0.59 -8.75 -0.51
CA ILE A 60 0.54 -8.00 0.03
C ILE A 60 0.88 -8.49 1.44
N SER A 61 2.17 -8.50 1.77
CA SER A 61 2.62 -8.57 3.16
C SER A 61 2.51 -7.18 3.78
N VAL A 62 1.91 -7.09 4.96
CA VAL A 62 1.73 -5.83 5.70
C VAL A 62 2.52 -5.88 7.00
N LEU A 63 3.54 -5.03 7.08
CA LEU A 63 4.48 -4.96 8.19
C LEU A 63 4.32 -3.63 8.92
N GLY A 64 4.59 -3.61 10.22
CA GLY A 64 4.45 -2.38 10.98
C GLY A 64 4.19 -2.61 12.46
N ARG A 65 3.56 -1.60 13.08
CA ARG A 65 3.08 -1.67 14.45
C ARG A 65 1.61 -1.26 14.51
N ASP A 66 0.89 -1.85 15.44
CA ASP A 66 -0.43 -1.39 15.83
C ASP A 66 -0.35 0.00 16.51
N ALA A 67 -1.52 0.55 16.84
CA ALA A 67 -1.65 1.87 17.45
C ALA A 67 -1.04 1.98 18.85
N VAL A 68 -0.87 0.86 19.58
CA VAL A 68 -0.28 0.82 20.92
C VAL A 68 1.20 0.42 20.90
N GLY A 69 1.75 0.12 19.73
CA GLY A 69 3.17 -0.18 19.51
C GLY A 69 3.51 -1.68 19.42
N GLY A 70 2.53 -2.57 19.49
CA GLY A 70 2.72 -4.00 19.24
C GLY A 70 3.09 -4.24 17.78
N ALA A 71 4.05 -5.13 17.51
CA ALA A 71 4.42 -5.48 16.14
C ALA A 71 3.30 -6.28 15.47
N VAL A 72 3.03 -5.99 14.20
CA VAL A 72 2.21 -6.88 13.36
C VAL A 72 3.01 -8.18 13.17
N PRO A 73 2.46 -9.35 13.50
CA PRO A 73 3.16 -10.61 13.32
C PRO A 73 3.43 -10.87 11.84
N TYR A 74 4.64 -11.35 11.53
CA TYR A 74 5.03 -11.82 10.21
C TYR A 74 5.94 -13.04 10.35
N THR A 75 6.12 -13.81 9.27
CA THR A 75 7.05 -14.95 9.25
C THR A 75 8.16 -14.78 8.22
N THR A 76 9.22 -15.57 8.34
CA THR A 76 10.26 -15.64 7.30
C THR A 76 9.72 -16.11 5.96
N ASP A 77 8.75 -17.04 5.97
CA ASP A 77 8.15 -17.60 4.76
C ASP A 77 7.27 -16.56 4.05
N GLU A 78 6.57 -15.72 4.81
CA GLU A 78 5.87 -14.54 4.29
C GLU A 78 6.88 -13.59 3.63
N LEU A 79 7.96 -13.23 4.33
CA LEU A 79 8.97 -12.32 3.78
C LEU A 79 9.76 -12.89 2.59
N SER A 80 9.77 -14.22 2.43
CA SER A 80 10.33 -14.91 1.26
C SER A 80 9.37 -14.93 0.08
N THR A 81 8.07 -15.12 0.34
CA THR A 81 7.02 -15.09 -0.69
C THR A 81 6.81 -13.66 -1.21
N TYR A 82 6.75 -12.68 -0.30
CA TYR A 82 6.64 -11.26 -0.58
C TYR A 82 8.03 -10.62 -0.52
N SER A 83 8.91 -11.00 -1.43
CA SER A 83 10.31 -10.58 -1.45
C SER A 83 10.51 -9.14 -1.92
N GLU A 84 9.58 -8.61 -2.72
CA GLU A 84 9.72 -7.27 -3.28
C GLU A 84 9.30 -6.22 -2.26
N ARG A 85 10.23 -5.32 -1.94
CA ARG A 85 9.92 -4.15 -1.11
C ARG A 85 9.11 -3.18 -1.96
N GLU A 86 7.94 -2.80 -1.46
CA GLU A 86 7.05 -1.93 -2.19
C GLU A 86 7.15 -0.50 -1.64
N ALA A 87 6.49 -0.24 -0.52
CA ALA A 87 6.28 1.12 -0.05
C ALA A 87 5.98 1.22 1.44
N CYS A 88 6.01 2.45 1.92
CA CYS A 88 5.40 2.83 3.19
C CYS A 88 4.21 3.75 2.91
N PHE A 89 3.11 3.44 3.60
CA PHE A 89 1.87 4.20 3.53
C PHE A 89 1.61 4.85 4.89
N PHE A 90 1.19 6.11 4.90
CA PHE A 90 0.93 6.85 6.13
C PHE A 90 -0.01 8.04 5.88
N GLY A 91 -0.53 8.63 6.95
CA GLY A 91 -1.44 9.77 6.87
C GLY A 91 -2.58 9.63 7.87
N ASN A 92 -3.60 10.46 7.69
CA ASN A 92 -4.81 10.39 8.51
C ASN A 92 -6.01 10.94 7.71
N LEU A 93 -6.92 10.03 7.34
CA LEU A 93 -8.14 10.37 6.62
C LEU A 93 -9.17 11.11 7.50
N PHE A 94 -9.14 10.86 8.81
CA PHE A 94 -10.18 11.33 9.74
C PHE A 94 -10.03 12.82 10.10
N THR A 95 -8.84 13.37 9.92
CA THR A 95 -8.48 14.77 10.22
C THR A 95 -8.31 15.63 8.98
N GLY A 96 -8.46 15.05 7.78
CA GLY A 96 -8.23 15.75 6.51
C GLY A 96 -6.76 16.04 6.21
N GLU A 97 -5.82 15.42 6.94
CA GLU A 97 -4.37 15.57 6.70
C GLU A 97 -3.90 14.89 5.40
N GLY A 98 -4.72 13.98 4.86
CA GLY A 98 -4.46 13.27 3.60
C GLY A 98 -3.80 11.90 3.80
N LEU A 99 -3.49 11.27 2.68
CA LEU A 99 -2.79 9.98 2.61
C LEU A 99 -1.57 10.09 1.72
N PHE A 100 -0.49 9.46 2.17
CA PHE A 100 0.81 9.54 1.55
C PHE A 100 1.36 8.13 1.32
N ALA A 101 2.01 7.97 0.18
CA ALA A 101 2.78 6.80 -0.16
C ALA A 101 4.22 7.22 -0.49
N ALA A 102 5.19 6.40 -0.14
CA ALA A 102 6.57 6.57 -0.56
C ALA A 102 7.17 5.20 -0.87
N ASN A 103 8.10 5.15 -1.81
CA ASN A 103 8.76 3.92 -2.24
C ASN A 103 9.81 3.45 -1.20
N ASP A 104 9.82 2.16 -0.85
CA ASP A 104 10.87 1.52 -0.02
C ASP A 104 11.88 0.71 -0.87
N GLY A 105 11.45 0.22 -2.03
CA GLY A 105 12.25 -0.54 -2.99
C GLY A 105 12.98 0.31 -4.04
N ALA A 106 13.39 -0.37 -5.11
CA ALA A 106 13.85 0.28 -6.32
C ALA A 106 12.66 0.87 -7.09
N TYR A 107 12.95 1.82 -7.97
CA TYR A 107 11.97 2.21 -8.97
C TYR A 107 11.88 1.11 -10.04
N LEU A 108 10.70 0.99 -10.65
CA LEU A 108 10.48 0.11 -11.79
C LEU A 108 11.38 0.51 -12.96
N ASP A 109 11.90 -0.49 -13.67
CA ASP A 109 12.57 -0.31 -14.94
C ASP A 109 11.59 0.13 -16.04
N TYR A 110 12.11 0.57 -17.19
CA TYR A 110 11.29 1.19 -18.25
C TYR A 110 10.32 0.22 -18.94
N ASP A 111 10.65 -1.07 -18.90
CA ASP A 111 9.86 -2.21 -19.41
C ASP A 111 8.97 -2.81 -18.33
N GLU A 112 9.07 -2.35 -17.08
CA GLU A 112 8.30 -2.85 -15.95
C GLU A 112 7.04 -2.02 -15.68
N SER A 113 5.99 -2.70 -15.19
CA SER A 113 4.79 -2.04 -14.69
C SER A 113 4.13 -2.82 -13.56
N THR A 114 3.22 -2.18 -12.85
CA THR A 114 2.44 -2.84 -11.79
C THR A 114 1.14 -2.10 -11.51
N VAL A 115 0.12 -2.85 -11.08
CA VAL A 115 -1.14 -2.27 -10.59
C VAL A 115 -0.98 -1.56 -9.25
N ARG A 116 0.17 -1.71 -8.58
CA ARG A 116 0.55 -1.08 -7.30
C ARG A 116 1.18 0.31 -7.47
N THR A 117 0.61 1.15 -8.34
CA THR A 117 1.27 2.38 -8.84
C THR A 117 1.61 3.41 -7.75
N CYS A 118 0.87 3.45 -6.65
CA CYS A 118 1.20 4.34 -5.52
C CYS A 118 2.44 3.93 -4.74
N GLY A 119 2.73 2.62 -4.68
CA GLY A 119 3.86 2.11 -3.91
C GLY A 119 5.13 2.02 -4.74
N LEU A 120 5.00 1.50 -5.96
CA LEU A 120 6.07 1.39 -6.95
C LEU A 120 5.78 2.32 -8.12
N SER A 121 5.97 3.62 -7.90
CA SER A 121 5.88 4.59 -8.99
C SER A 121 7.11 4.49 -9.90
N ALA A 122 6.95 4.52 -11.21
CA ALA A 122 8.04 4.93 -12.10
C ALA A 122 8.43 6.40 -11.79
N TRP A 123 9.66 6.79 -12.10
CA TRP A 123 10.34 8.04 -11.66
C TRP A 123 9.57 9.37 -11.88
N SER A 124 8.43 9.37 -12.59
CA SER A 124 7.75 10.56 -13.07
C SER A 124 6.22 10.59 -12.89
N ASP A 125 5.54 9.55 -12.40
CA ASP A 125 4.07 9.51 -12.40
C ASP A 125 3.45 9.66 -11.00
N THR A 126 3.25 10.92 -10.60
CA THR A 126 2.53 11.27 -9.35
C THR A 126 1.01 11.31 -9.54
N ALA A 127 0.52 11.53 -10.76
CA ALA A 127 -0.91 11.64 -11.06
C ALA A 127 -1.61 10.28 -10.95
N ALA A 128 -0.90 9.20 -11.25
CA ALA A 128 -1.39 7.84 -11.12
C ALA A 128 -1.71 7.40 -9.69
N CYS A 129 -1.31 8.16 -8.66
CA CYS A 129 -1.55 7.80 -7.26
C CYS A 129 -2.77 8.52 -6.62
N LEU A 130 -3.42 9.44 -7.33
CA LEU A 130 -4.58 10.15 -6.78
C LEU A 130 -5.70 9.18 -6.34
N PRO A 131 -6.35 9.42 -5.18
CA PRO A 131 -6.28 10.61 -4.33
C PRO A 131 -5.13 10.60 -3.30
N LEU A 132 -4.31 9.55 -3.24
CA LEU A 132 -3.11 9.51 -2.41
C LEU A 132 -2.02 10.40 -3.04
N THR A 133 -1.12 10.91 -2.21
CA THR A 133 0.04 11.68 -2.66
C THR A 133 1.29 10.83 -2.56
N HIS A 134 1.95 10.55 -3.69
CA HIS A 134 3.28 9.95 -3.67
C HIS A 134 4.33 11.01 -3.32
N VAL A 135 5.05 10.82 -2.21
CA VAL A 135 5.95 11.85 -1.65
C VAL A 135 7.44 11.54 -1.87
N GLY A 136 7.78 10.46 -2.55
CA GLY A 136 9.18 10.11 -2.87
C GLY A 136 9.59 8.79 -2.23
N ALA A 137 10.73 8.75 -1.53
CA ALA A 137 11.26 7.52 -0.94
C ALA A 137 11.10 7.50 0.59
N CYS A 138 10.69 6.36 1.15
CA CYS A 138 10.45 6.17 2.57
C CYS A 138 11.64 6.55 3.44
N ARG A 139 12.86 6.24 2.99
CA ARG A 139 14.11 6.56 3.71
C ARG A 139 14.29 8.05 4.04
N TYR A 140 13.61 8.97 3.34
CA TYR A 140 13.70 10.40 3.60
C TYR A 140 12.71 10.89 4.66
N TYR A 141 11.59 10.19 4.83
CA TYR A 141 10.50 10.61 5.71
C TYR A 141 10.34 9.71 6.92
N CYS A 142 10.85 8.48 6.86
CA CYS A 142 10.48 7.41 7.77
C CYS A 142 11.68 6.79 8.48
N THR A 143 11.44 6.36 9.72
CA THR A 143 12.44 5.71 10.58
C THR A 143 12.24 4.20 10.55
N LEU A 144 13.25 3.47 10.12
CA LEU A 144 13.26 2.00 10.14
C LEU A 144 13.24 1.48 11.58
N ASP A 145 12.63 0.32 11.75
CA ASP A 145 12.80 -0.48 12.96
C ASP A 145 14.25 -1.01 13.07
N PRO A 146 14.69 -1.47 14.26
CA PRO A 146 16.05 -2.01 14.44
C PRO A 146 16.42 -3.17 13.51
N THR A 147 15.46 -4.01 13.10
CA THR A 147 15.71 -5.11 12.15
C THR A 147 15.72 -4.66 10.70
N ARG A 148 15.39 -3.39 10.43
CA ARG A 148 15.33 -2.77 9.10
C ARG A 148 14.34 -3.49 8.16
N THR A 149 13.28 -4.01 8.75
CA THR A 149 12.24 -4.80 8.08
C THR A 149 11.02 -3.95 7.75
N TYR A 150 10.72 -2.95 8.57
CA TYR A 150 9.59 -2.05 8.36
C TYR A 150 9.84 -0.67 8.98
N TYR A 151 9.01 0.31 8.64
CA TYR A 151 9.06 1.65 9.20
C TYR A 151 8.18 1.79 10.43
N THR A 152 8.67 2.50 11.44
CA THR A 152 7.97 2.69 12.73
C THR A 152 7.27 4.04 12.85
N ARG A 153 7.79 5.06 12.16
CA ARG A 153 7.31 6.44 12.14
C ARG A 153 7.63 7.07 10.80
N CYS A 154 6.73 7.90 10.29
CA CYS A 154 6.98 8.77 9.13
C CYS A 154 6.61 10.21 9.49
N THR A 155 7.47 11.17 9.17
CA THR A 155 7.22 12.59 9.41
C THR A 155 7.13 13.32 8.08
N TYR A 156 6.01 13.99 7.85
CA TYR A 156 5.75 14.77 6.64
C TYR A 156 4.97 16.03 7.01
N ASN A 157 5.36 17.18 6.46
CA ASN A 157 4.79 18.49 6.79
C ASN A 157 4.70 18.78 8.30
N GLY A 158 5.70 18.34 9.07
CA GLY A 158 5.77 18.55 10.53
C GLY A 158 4.91 17.60 11.37
N VAL A 159 4.09 16.74 10.75
CA VAL A 159 3.25 15.76 11.46
C VAL A 159 3.93 14.39 11.42
N THR A 160 3.91 13.69 12.55
CA THR A 160 4.44 12.34 12.67
C THR A 160 3.31 11.32 12.70
N TYR A 161 3.32 10.42 11.73
CA TYR A 161 2.31 9.39 11.51
C TYR A 161 2.81 8.01 11.93
N ARG A 162 1.87 7.08 12.08
CA ARG A 162 2.14 5.63 12.17
C ARG A 162 1.98 4.99 10.79
N PRO A 163 3.08 4.60 10.14
CA PRO A 163 3.00 3.96 8.83
C PRO A 163 2.66 2.48 8.92
N VAL A 164 2.26 1.92 7.79
CA VAL A 164 2.46 0.50 7.47
C VAL A 164 3.47 0.40 6.33
N THR A 165 4.24 -0.67 6.30
CA THR A 165 5.18 -1.00 5.22
C THR A 165 4.64 -2.21 4.49
N THR A 166 4.70 -2.21 3.17
CA THR A 166 4.20 -3.31 2.35
C THR A 166 5.32 -3.97 1.55
N ARG A 167 5.11 -5.26 1.31
CA ARG A 167 5.90 -6.04 0.36
C ARG A 167 4.96 -6.81 -0.55
N MET A 168 5.41 -7.08 -1.76
CA MET A 168 4.62 -7.76 -2.79
C MET A 168 5.38 -8.96 -3.37
N GLN A 169 4.68 -9.78 -4.14
CA GLN A 169 5.31 -10.90 -4.83
C GLN A 169 6.01 -10.38 -6.09
N PRO A 170 7.14 -10.97 -6.52
CA PRO A 170 7.81 -10.58 -7.77
C PRO A 170 6.91 -10.66 -9.00
N GLN A 171 5.99 -11.62 -9.03
CA GLN A 171 5.05 -11.83 -10.14
C GLN A 171 4.00 -10.71 -10.30
N ASP A 172 3.87 -9.83 -9.31
CA ASP A 172 2.99 -8.65 -9.38
C ASP A 172 3.71 -7.43 -10.00
N ILE A 173 4.98 -7.61 -10.41
CA ILE A 173 5.74 -6.70 -11.27
C ILE A 173 5.77 -7.34 -12.67
N TYR A 174 5.06 -6.71 -13.59
CA TYR A 174 4.92 -7.15 -14.97
C TYR A 174 6.02 -6.60 -15.86
N ARG A 175 6.30 -7.28 -16.97
CA ARG A 175 7.34 -6.87 -17.91
C ARG A 175 6.88 -6.99 -19.34
N CYS A 176 7.10 -5.93 -20.12
CA CYS A 176 6.91 -5.98 -21.55
C CYS A 176 7.86 -7.02 -22.19
N GLY A 177 7.31 -7.95 -22.94
CA GLY A 177 7.94 -9.13 -23.49
C GLY A 177 7.78 -10.39 -22.65
N ASP A 178 6.95 -10.40 -21.60
CA ASP A 178 6.66 -11.59 -20.78
C ASP A 178 5.64 -12.54 -21.42
N GLY A 179 5.05 -12.15 -22.56
CA GLY A 179 4.10 -12.94 -23.34
C GLY A 179 2.64 -12.68 -22.99
N ALA A 180 2.33 -11.74 -22.08
CA ALA A 180 0.97 -11.38 -21.73
C ALA A 180 0.77 -9.86 -21.64
N CYS A 181 -0.11 -9.29 -22.47
CA CYS A 181 -0.42 -7.86 -22.40
C CYS A 181 -1.16 -7.53 -21.09
N GLN A 182 -0.49 -6.88 -20.15
CA GLN A 182 -1.04 -6.59 -18.83
C GLN A 182 -1.90 -5.32 -18.83
N LEU A 183 -2.76 -5.18 -17.81
CA LEU A 183 -3.65 -4.01 -17.66
C LEU A 183 -2.90 -2.68 -17.63
N THR A 184 -1.68 -2.71 -17.10
CA THR A 184 -0.79 -1.55 -16.93
C THR A 184 0.07 -1.29 -18.15
N GLU A 185 0.07 -2.19 -19.12
CA GLU A 185 0.75 -2.03 -20.39
C GLU A 185 -0.15 -1.40 -21.44
N LYS A 186 0.45 -0.89 -22.51
CA LYS A 186 -0.25 -0.26 -23.63
C LYS A 186 0.31 -0.79 -24.93
N CYS A 187 -0.55 -0.91 -25.94
CA CYS A 187 -0.12 -1.13 -27.32
C CYS A 187 0.93 -0.11 -27.74
N GLY A 188 1.77 -0.46 -28.70
CA GLY A 188 2.81 0.44 -29.17
C GLY A 188 3.81 -0.20 -30.11
N THR A 189 4.98 0.41 -30.19
CA THR A 189 6.05 0.04 -31.13
C THR A 189 7.40 -0.15 -30.45
N SER A 190 7.44 -0.07 -29.12
CA SER A 190 8.66 -0.16 -28.30
C SER A 190 8.64 -1.41 -27.40
N ASN A 191 9.57 -1.46 -26.45
CA ASN A 191 9.66 -2.44 -25.37
C ASN A 191 9.39 -1.81 -23.98
N THR A 192 8.83 -0.61 -23.93
CA THR A 192 8.43 0.02 -22.66
C THR A 192 7.03 -0.45 -22.27
N ALA A 193 6.70 -0.46 -20.97
CA ALA A 193 5.34 -0.82 -20.55
C ALA A 193 4.27 0.08 -21.18
N LEU A 194 4.56 1.37 -21.38
CA LEU A 194 3.63 2.33 -22.00
C LEU A 194 3.58 2.26 -23.55
N SER A 195 4.34 1.37 -24.19
CA SER A 195 4.38 1.18 -25.64
C SER A 195 4.88 -0.23 -25.97
N CYS A 196 4.22 -1.25 -25.42
CA CYS A 196 4.68 -2.63 -25.46
C CYS A 196 4.23 -3.35 -26.75
N ALA A 197 5.11 -3.36 -27.76
CA ALA A 197 4.81 -4.05 -29.02
C ALA A 197 4.82 -5.57 -28.87
N ALA A 198 5.67 -6.11 -27.99
CA ALA A 198 5.88 -7.54 -27.83
C ALA A 198 4.61 -8.26 -27.33
N ASP A 199 3.94 -7.69 -26.34
CA ASP A 199 2.78 -8.33 -25.72
C ASP A 199 1.45 -7.71 -26.18
N CYS A 200 1.38 -6.38 -26.30
CA CYS A 200 0.14 -5.67 -26.62
C CYS A 200 -0.02 -5.35 -28.11
N GLY A 201 0.99 -5.60 -28.94
CA GLY A 201 0.97 -5.31 -30.37
C GLY A 201 0.91 -3.81 -30.71
N PRO A 202 0.78 -3.47 -32.01
CA PRO A 202 0.64 -2.08 -32.46
C PRO A 202 -0.71 -1.49 -32.07
N CYS A 203 -0.76 -0.17 -31.85
CA CYS A 203 -2.03 0.50 -31.58
C CYS A 203 -2.93 0.59 -32.83
N PRO A 204 -4.27 0.50 -32.64
CA PRO A 204 -5.25 0.63 -33.74
C PRO A 204 -5.23 1.99 -34.45
#